data_AF-A0A376CVZ3-F1
#
_entry.id   AF-A0A376CVZ3-F1
#
_cell.length_a   1.000
_cell.length_b   1.000
_cell.length_c   1.000
_cell.angle_alpha   90.00
_cell.angle_beta   90.00
_cell.angle_gamma   90.00
#
_symmetry.space_group_name_H-M   'P 1'
#
loop_
_entity.id
_entity.type
_entity.pdbx_description
1 polymer ?
#
loop_
_entity_poly.entity_id
_entity_poly.type
_entity_poly.pdbx_seq_one_letter_code
_entity_poly.pdbx_strand_id
1 'polypeptide(L)' 'MNIGLTQRDIWRFMKVYFVAPLKDIIKQEQGLLSQAEAKATKIRERTIRKSL' A
#
# COMPACT_ATOMS: atom_id res chain seq x y z
N MET A 1 -13.41 1.34 6.05
CA MET A 1 -12.11 1.43 5.35
C MET A 1 -12.28 2.32 4.11
N ASN A 2 -12.81 3.53 4.27
CA ASN A 2 -13.37 4.32 3.16
C ASN A 2 -12.74 5.71 3.04
N ILE A 3 -11.41 5.81 2.92
CA ILE A 3 -10.82 7.02 2.31
C ILE A 3 -10.92 6.98 0.78
N GLY A 4 -11.55 5.94 0.21
CA GLY A 4 -11.87 5.86 -1.21
C GLY A 4 -10.67 5.56 -2.13
N LEU A 5 -9.50 5.23 -1.58
CA LEU A 5 -8.33 4.92 -2.37
C LEU A 5 -8.55 3.63 -3.17
N THR A 6 -8.55 3.77 -4.49
CA THR A 6 -8.60 2.64 -5.41
C THR A 6 -7.19 2.11 -5.69
N GLN A 7 -7.12 0.90 -6.25
CA GLN A 7 -5.84 0.33 -6.67
C GLN A 7 -5.07 1.24 -7.64
N ARG A 8 -5.80 1.98 -8.49
CA ARG A 8 -5.22 2.97 -9.42
C ARG A 8 -4.61 4.16 -8.69
N ASP A 9 -5.22 4.62 -7.61
CA ASP A 9 -4.69 5.73 -6.82
C ASP A 9 -3.38 5.34 -6.13
N ILE A 10 -3.31 4.11 -5.63
CA ILE A 10 -2.07 3.54 -5.08
C ILE A 10 -0.98 3.51 -6.15
N TRP A 11 -1.28 3.00 -7.34
CA TRP A 11 -0.30 2.96 -8.44
C TRP A 11 0.11 4.36 -8.92
N ARG A 12 -0.84 5.31 -8.96
CA ARG A 12 -0.55 6.71 -9.28
C ARG A 12 0.38 7.32 -8.25
N PHE A 13 0.13 7.09 -6.96
CA PHE A 13 1.01 7.52 -5.87
C PHE A 13 2.41 6.93 -6.03
N MET A 14 2.52 5.62 -6.27
CA MET A 14 3.82 4.96 -6.45
C MET A 14 4.61 5.54 -7.62
N LYS A 15 3.96 5.77 -8.77
CA LYS A 15 4.62 6.34 -9.95
C LYS A 15 5.16 7.76 -9.67
N VAL A 16 4.42 8.58 -8.92
CA VAL A 16 4.84 9.94 -8.55
C VAL A 16 5.92 9.91 -7.47
N TYR A 17 5.77 9.06 -6.45
CA TYR A 17 6.69 8.97 -5.32
C TYR A 17 8.08 8.47 -5.72
N PHE A 18 8.14 7.42 -6.54
CA PHE A 18 9.40 6.80 -6.97
C PHE A 18 9.96 7.38 -8.27
N VAL A 19 9.19 8.21 -8.99
CA VAL A 19 9.58 8.82 -10.28
C VAL A 19 10.09 7.76 -11.29
N ALA A 20 9.45 6.58 -11.28
CA ALA A 20 9.87 5.42 -12.06
C ALA A 20 8.67 4.66 -12.66
N PRO A 21 8.89 3.82 -13.71
CA PRO A 21 7.85 2.93 -14.21
C PRO A 21 7.40 1.92 -13.16
N LEU A 22 6.08 1.66 -13.08
CA LEU A 22 5.51 0.70 -12.12
C LEU A 22 6.14 -0.69 -12.19
N LYS A 23 6.53 -1.14 -13.38
CA LYS A 23 7.17 -2.44 -13.58
C LYS A 23 8.50 -2.55 -12.83
N ASP A 24 9.28 -1.47 -12.82
CA ASP A 24 10.58 -1.43 -12.16
C ASP A 24 10.38 -1.29 -10.65
N ILE A 25 9.44 -0.45 -10.22
CA ILE A 25 9.08 -0.27 -8.81
C ILE A 25 8.62 -1.59 -8.21
N ILE A 26 7.70 -2.32 -8.86
CA ILE A 26 7.19 -3.60 -8.36
C ILE A 26 8.30 -4.64 -8.26
N LYS A 27 9.27 -4.63 -9.19
CA LYS A 27 10.39 -5.57 -9.20
C LYS A 27 11.43 -5.25 -8.13
N GLN A 28 11.75 -3.97 -7.93
CA GLN A 28 12.79 -3.53 -7.01
C GLN A 28 12.28 -3.46 -5.57
N GLU A 29 11.04 -3.00 -5.39
CA GLU A 29 10.44 -2.71 -4.07
C GLU A 29 9.44 -3.80 -3.63
N GLN A 30 9.50 -4.99 -4.21
CA GLN A 30 8.58 -6.10 -3.86
C GLN A 30 8.61 -6.40 -2.35
N GLY A 31 9.79 -6.36 -1.74
CA GLY A 31 9.96 -6.55 -0.29
C GLY A 31 9.29 -5.45 0.53
N LEU A 32 9.44 -4.19 0.13
CA LEU A 32 8.81 -3.04 0.78
C LEU A 32 7.29 -3.11 0.68
N LEU A 33 6.76 -3.46 -0.50
CA LEU A 33 5.33 -3.63 -0.74
C LEU A 33 4.72 -4.71 0.15
N SER A 34 5.37 -5.87 0.25
CA SER A 34 4.92 -6.98 1.10
C SER A 34 4.90 -6.60 2.58
N GLN A 35 5.94 -5.91 3.06
CA GLN A 35 5.97 -5.41 4.44
C GLN A 35 4.88 -4.36 4.72
N ALA A 36 4.65 -3.47 3.76
CA ALA A 36 3.60 -2.45 3.87
C ALA A 36 2.21 -3.09 3.96
N GLU A 37 1.93 -4.09 3.14
CA GLU A 37 0.66 -4.84 3.15
C GLU A 37 0.46 -5.61 4.47
N ALA A 38 1.49 -6.30 4.95
CA ALA A 38 1.45 -6.99 6.23
C ALA A 38 1.19 -6.03 7.40
N LYS A 39 1.83 -4.85 7.39
CA LYS A 39 1.64 -3.82 8.41
C LYS A 39 0.25 -3.21 8.32
N ALA A 40 -0.25 -2.93 7.12
CA ALA A 40 -1.60 -2.42 6.90
C ALA A 40 -2.67 -3.41 7.40
N THR A 41 -2.48 -4.70 7.13
CA THR A 41 -3.35 -5.78 7.62
C THR A 41 -3.37 -5.84 9.14
N LYS A 42 -2.19 -5.82 9.78
CA LYS A 42 -2.08 -5.82 11.25
C LYS A 42 -2.72 -4.59 11.89
N ILE A 43 -2.60 -3.41 11.28
CA ILE A 43 -3.26 -2.19 11.74
C ILE A 43 -4.79 -2.33 11.60
N ARG A 44 -5.27 -2.79 10.44
CA ARG A 44 -6.70 -3.03 10.19
C ARG A 44 -7.29 -3.99 11.22
N GLU A 45 -6.63 -5.11 11.47
CA GLU A 45 -7.05 -6.09 12.48
C GLU A 45 -7.07 -5.49 13.88
N ARG A 46 -6.07 -4.67 14.24
CA ARG A 46 -6.05 -3.96 15.53
C ARG A 46 -7.20 -2.96 15.64
N THR A 47 -7.52 -2.23 14.58
CA THR A 47 -8.65 -1.27 14.56
C THR A 47 -9.98 -1.99 14.72
N ILE A 48 -10.20 -3.08 13.98
CA ILE A 48 -11.41 -3.91 14.09
C ILE A 48 -11.53 -4.48 15.51
N ARG A 49 -10.44 -5.06 16.06
CA ARG A 49 -10.43 -5.64 17.40
C ARG A 49 -10.69 -4.62 18.52
N LYS A 50 -10.33 -3.35 18.31
CA LYS A 50 -10.53 -2.27 19.29
C LYS A 50 -11.85 -1.51 19.10
N SER A 51 -12.70 -1.92 18.15
CA SER A 51 -14.01 -1.30 17.86
C SER A 51 -13.98 0.24 17.85
N LEU A 52 -12.96 0.81 17.19
CA LEU A 52 -12.87 2.23 16.87
C LEU A 52 -13.41 2.45 15.46
#